data_AF-A0A7W1GZC7-F1
#
_entry.id   AF-A0A7W1GZC7-F1
#
_cell.length_a   1.000
_cell.length_b   1.000
_cell.length_c   1.000
_cell.angle_alpha   90.00
_cell.angle_beta   90.00
_cell.angle_gamma   90.00
#
_symmetry.space_group_name_H-M   'P 1'
#
loop_
_entity.id
_entity.type
_entity.pdbx_description
1 polymer ?
#
loop_
_entity_poly.entity_id
_entity_poly.type
_entity_poly.pdbx_seq_one_letter_code
_entity_poly.pdbx_strand_id
1 'polypeptide(L)'
;MPLPKELLEDMARRYESKAVLAERDKLWDYVRTALTCFIWAALGIACILWSAHTTSLVYGRIAFFGGLGVGNAGIIFTLLAAYRRGEKRGDW
;
A
#
# COMPACT_ATOMS: atom_id res chain seq x y z
N MET A 1 31.63 -9.66 -33.49
CA MET A 1 31.07 -11.03 -33.57
C MET A 1 29.60 -10.96 -33.19
N PRO A 2 28.67 -11.49 -33.99
CA PRO A 2 27.27 -11.62 -33.55
C PRO A 2 27.19 -12.59 -32.36
N LEU A 3 26.34 -12.27 -31.39
CA LEU A 3 26.13 -13.14 -30.22
C LEU A 3 25.55 -14.50 -30.66
N PRO A 4 25.96 -15.62 -30.04
CA PRO A 4 25.40 -16.94 -30.32
C PRO A 4 23.90 -16.95 -30.05
N LYS A 5 23.10 -17.52 -30.97
CA LYS A 5 21.63 -17.53 -30.89
C LYS A 5 21.11 -18.17 -29.60
N GLU A 6 21.74 -19.26 -29.13
CA GLU A 6 21.38 -19.88 -27.85
C GLU A 6 21.57 -18.94 -26.66
N LEU A 7 22.61 -18.11 -26.67
CA LEU A 7 22.88 -17.16 -25.59
C LEU A 7 21.82 -16.04 -25.55
N LEU A 8 21.31 -15.64 -26.72
CA LEU A 8 20.22 -14.68 -26.83
C LEU A 8 18.88 -15.28 -26.36
N GLU A 9 18.61 -16.54 -26.70
CA GLU A 9 17.41 -17.25 -26.23
C GLU A 9 17.41 -17.48 -24.72
N ASP A 10 18.56 -17.85 -24.14
CA ASP A 10 18.71 -18.02 -22.69
C ASP A 10 18.56 -16.68 -21.94
N MET A 11 19.10 -15.59 -22.50
CA MET A 11 18.86 -14.26 -21.95
C MET A 11 17.38 -13.88 -22.04
N ALA A 12 16.73 -14.10 -23.18
CA ALA A 12 15.31 -13.80 -23.37
C ALA A 12 14.42 -14.56 -22.36
N ARG A 13 14.62 -15.88 -22.18
CA ARG A 13 13.89 -16.68 -21.18
C ARG A 13 14.15 -16.20 -19.74
N ARG A 14 15.39 -15.79 -19.43
CA ARG A 14 15.74 -15.21 -18.11
C ARG A 14 15.11 -13.84 -17.89
N TYR A 15 14.94 -13.03 -18.93
CA TYR A 15 14.25 -11.75 -18.84
C TYR A 15 12.74 -11.95 -18.64
N GLU A 16 12.10 -12.85 -19.38
CA GLU A 16 10.67 -13.16 -19.23
C GLU A 16 10.34 -13.68 -17.83
N SER A 17 11.11 -14.64 -17.32
CA SER A 17 10.90 -15.17 -15.97
C SER A 17 11.08 -14.12 -14.88
N LYS A 18 12.05 -13.21 -15.03
CA LYS A 18 12.24 -12.06 -14.12
C LYS A 18 11.09 -11.06 -14.19
N ALA A 19 10.55 -10.80 -15.39
CA ALA A 19 9.42 -9.89 -15.56
C ALA A 19 8.15 -10.42 -14.87
N VAL A 20 7.84 -11.70 -15.02
CA VAL A 20 6.66 -12.32 -14.38
C VAL A 20 6.75 -12.28 -12.85
N LEU A 21 7.94 -12.50 -12.29
CA LEU A 21 8.16 -12.40 -10.84
C LEU A 21 8.04 -10.96 -10.35
N ALA A 22 8.60 -9.99 -11.08
CA ALA A 22 8.51 -8.57 -10.75
C ALA A 22 7.05 -8.08 -10.72
N GLU A 23 6.23 -8.49 -11.70
CA GLU A 23 4.81 -8.14 -11.74
C GLU A 23 4.03 -8.72 -10.55
N ARG A 24 4.30 -9.96 -10.16
CA ARG A 24 3.67 -10.55 -8.97
C ARG A 24 4.04 -9.81 -7.69
N ASP A 25 5.30 -9.44 -7.52
CA ASP A 25 5.77 -8.72 -6.35
C ASP A 25 5.20 -7.29 -6.28
N LYS A 26 4.95 -6.68 -7.44
CA LYS A 26 4.24 -5.41 -7.57
C LYS A 26 2.78 -5.51 -7.18
N LEU A 27 2.06 -6.51 -7.71
CA LEU A 27 0.67 -6.78 -7.35
C LEU A 27 0.50 -7.04 -5.85
N TRP A 28 1.37 -7.85 -5.25
CA TRP A 28 1.34 -8.10 -3.81
C TRP A 28 1.61 -6.85 -2.97
N ASP A 29 2.48 -5.95 -3.43
CA ASP A 29 2.71 -4.68 -2.75
C ASP A 29 1.48 -3.78 -2.80
N TYR A 30 0.80 -3.71 -3.95
CA TYR A 30 -0.44 -2.97 -4.09
C TYR A 30 -1.57 -3.54 -3.24
N VAL A 31 -1.75 -4.87 -3.24
CA VAL A 31 -2.75 -5.53 -2.39
C VAL A 31 -2.48 -5.26 -0.92
N ARG A 32 -1.24 -5.40 -0.45
CA ARG A 32 -0.86 -5.09 0.94
C ARG A 32 -1.10 -3.62 1.29
N THR A 33 -0.78 -2.72 0.38
CA THR A 33 -1.01 -1.27 0.55
C THR A 33 -2.50 -0.99 0.67
N ALA A 34 -3.32 -1.54 -0.23
CA ALA A 34 -4.77 -1.38 -0.20
C ALA A 34 -5.37 -1.92 1.10
N LEU A 35 -4.98 -3.12 1.53
CA LEU A 35 -5.43 -3.71 2.80
C LEU A 35 -5.04 -2.84 4.00
N THR A 36 -3.83 -2.29 4.01
CA THR A 36 -3.37 -1.40 5.08
C THR A 36 -4.19 -0.10 5.12
N CYS A 37 -4.52 0.48 3.95
CA CYS A 37 -5.44 1.61 3.87
C CYS A 37 -6.84 1.26 4.40
N PHE A 38 -7.37 0.08 4.06
CA PHE A 38 -8.65 -0.39 4.60
C PHE A 38 -8.62 -0.54 6.13
N ILE A 39 -7.53 -1.03 6.70
CA ILE A 39 -7.36 -1.14 8.15
C ILE A 39 -7.39 0.25 8.79
N TRP A 40 -6.64 1.22 8.27
CA TRP A 40 -6.66 2.59 8.79
C TRP A 40 -8.03 3.25 8.66
N ALA A 41 -8.71 3.06 7.53
CA ALA A 41 -10.08 3.54 7.33
C ALA A 41 -11.04 2.91 8.36
N ALA A 42 -10.97 1.59 8.55
CA ALA A 42 -11.79 0.88 9.52
C ALA A 42 -11.54 1.35 10.96
N LEU A 43 -10.28 1.58 11.34
CA LEU A 43 -9.92 2.15 12.64
C LEU A 43 -10.50 3.56 12.83
N GLY A 44 -10.37 4.43 11.82
CA GLY A 44 -10.94 5.77 11.86
C GLY A 44 -12.46 5.76 12.00
N ILE A 45 -13.14 4.90 11.22
CA ILE A 45 -14.59 4.69 11.31
C ILE A 45 -14.99 4.15 12.67
N ALA A 46 -14.26 3.18 13.23
CA ALA A 46 -14.53 2.62 14.54
C ALA A 46 -14.45 3.70 15.64
N CYS A 47 -13.46 4.58 15.59
CA CYS A 47 -13.36 5.72 16.50
C CYS A 47 -14.51 6.73 16.34
N ILE A 48 -14.93 7.00 15.11
CA ILE A 48 -16.08 7.87 14.83
C ILE A 48 -17.39 7.23 15.33
N LEU A 49 -17.63 5.95 15.10
CA LEU A 49 -18.80 5.25 15.61
C LEU A 49 -18.79 5.20 17.15
N TRP A 50 -17.63 5.00 17.76
CA TRP A 50 -17.46 5.09 19.21
C TRP A 50 -17.82 6.47 19.76
N SER A 51 -17.50 7.54 19.01
CA SER A 51 -17.89 8.90 19.40
C SER A 51 -19.41 9.09 19.51
N ALA A 52 -20.18 8.41 18.66
CA ALA A 52 -21.64 8.46 18.67
C ALA A 52 -22.26 7.72 19.87
N HIS A 53 -21.58 6.69 20.38
CA HIS A 53 -22.00 5.96 21.58
C HIS A 53 -21.53 6.61 22.90
N THR A 54 -20.65 7.62 22.83
CA THR A 54 -20.08 8.27 24.02
C THR A 54 -21.01 9.38 24.51
N THR A 55 -21.54 9.26 25.74
CA THR A 55 -22.47 10.24 26.34
C THR A 55 -21.82 11.56 26.73
N SER A 56 -20.51 11.57 26.95
CA SER A 56 -19.77 12.79 27.29
C SER A 56 -19.33 13.54 26.03
N LEU A 57 -19.74 14.80 25.91
CA LEU A 57 -19.44 15.67 24.75
C LEU A 57 -17.93 15.82 24.46
N VAL A 58 -17.11 15.93 25.51
CA VAL A 58 -15.66 16.12 25.40
C VAL A 58 -15.00 14.89 24.78
N TYR A 59 -15.22 13.71 25.35
CA TYR A 59 -14.63 12.47 24.83
C TYR A 59 -15.21 12.10 23.46
N GLY A 60 -16.48 12.41 23.19
CA GLY A 60 -17.08 12.25 21.86
C GLY A 60 -16.35 13.08 20.79
N ARG A 61 -16.11 14.38 21.04
CA ARG A 61 -15.35 15.22 20.10
C ARG A 61 -13.93 14.70 19.87
N ILE A 62 -13.23 14.28 20.93
CA ILE A 62 -11.88 13.72 20.82
C ILE A 62 -11.90 12.43 19.98
N ALA A 63 -12.85 11.52 20.21
CA ALA A 63 -12.97 10.29 19.45
C ALA A 63 -13.30 10.54 17.97
N PHE A 64 -14.15 11.53 17.69
CA PHE A 64 -14.51 11.91 16.31
C PHE A 64 -13.33 12.49 15.54
N PHE A 65 -12.72 13.57 16.05
CA PHE A 65 -11.58 14.21 15.39
C PHE A 65 -10.33 13.34 15.42
N GLY A 66 -10.15 12.54 16.48
CA GLY A 66 -9.11 11.53 16.57
C GLY A 66 -9.28 10.45 15.51
N GLY A 67 -10.50 9.93 15.33
CA GLY A 67 -10.82 8.95 14.29
C GLY A 67 -10.57 9.49 12.87
N LEU A 68 -11.01 10.72 12.60
CA LEU A 68 -10.69 11.42 11.34
C LEU A 68 -9.18 11.56 11.14
N GLY A 69 -8.45 12.00 12.17
CA GLY A 69 -7.00 12.17 12.11
C GLY A 69 -6.27 10.86 11.84
N VAL A 70 -6.56 9.82 12.64
CA VAL A 70 -5.91 8.51 12.55
C VAL A 70 -6.19 7.85 11.20
N GLY A 71 -7.44 7.86 10.74
CA GLY A 71 -7.80 7.27 9.45
C GLY A 71 -7.08 7.95 8.29
N ASN A 72 -7.19 9.27 8.17
CA ASN A 72 -6.58 10.02 7.06
C ASN A 72 -5.04 9.97 7.13
N ALA A 73 -4.44 10.20 8.30
CA ALA A 73 -2.98 10.16 8.46
C ALA A 73 -2.42 8.77 8.14
N GLY A 74 -3.09 7.71 8.60
CA GLY A 74 -2.69 6.33 8.33
C GLY A 74 -2.73 5.99 6.84
N ILE A 75 -3.79 6.40 6.13
CA ILE A 75 -3.91 6.21 4.68
C ILE A 75 -2.81 6.99 3.94
N ILE A 76 -2.62 8.27 4.23
CA ILE A 76 -1.59 9.11 3.59
C ILE A 76 -0.20 8.52 3.82
N PHE A 77 0.12 8.16 5.06
CA PHE A 77 1.41 7.54 5.39
C PHE A 77 1.63 6.24 4.60
N THR A 78 0.60 5.40 4.50
CA THR A 78 0.67 4.13 3.77
C THR A 78 0.91 4.34 2.29
N LEU A 79 0.23 5.32 1.68
CA LEU A 79 0.41 5.68 0.27
C LEU A 79 1.80 6.27 0.01
N LEU A 80 2.30 7.16 0.87
CA LEU A 80 3.67 7.69 0.76
C LEU A 80 4.71 6.59 0.91
N ALA A 81 4.50 5.64 1.82
CA ALA A 81 5.39 4.50 1.97
C ALA A 81 5.38 3.61 0.72
N ALA A 82 4.22 3.37 0.11
CA ALA A 82 4.10 2.64 -1.15
C ALA A 82 4.78 3.39 -2.31
N TYR A 83 4.59 4.72 -2.38
CA TYR A 83 5.27 5.57 -3.35
C TYR A 83 6.81 5.47 -3.24
N ARG A 84 7.34 5.50 -2.02
CA ARG A 84 8.79 5.32 -1.80
C ARG A 84 9.27 3.91 -2.13
N ARG A 85 8.42 2.88 -2.01
CA ARG A 85 8.79 1.50 -2.38
C ARG A 85 8.83 1.32 -3.89
N GLY A 86 7.87 1.86 -4.64
CA GLY A 86 7.91 1.75 -6.11
C GLY A 86 8.98 2.63 -6.75
N GLU A 87 9.27 3.81 -6.21
CA GLU A 87 10.41 4.64 -6.67
C GLU A 87 11.74 3.87 -6.53
N LYS A 88 11.94 3.18 -5.40
CA LYS A 88 13.12 2.31 -5.19
C LYS A 88 13.17 1.10 -6.12
N ARG A 89 12.03 0.63 -6.62
CA ARG A 89 11.94 -0.48 -7.58
C ARG A 89 12.11 0.00 -9.03
N GLY A 90 12.06 1.31 -9.28
CA GLY A 90 12.06 1.90 -10.62
C GLY A 90 10.71 1.79 -11.33
N ASP A 91 9.61 1.69 -10.58
CA ASP A 91 8.25 1.66 -11.14
C ASP A 91 7.80 3.03 -11.71
N TRP A 92 8.39 4.12 -11.21
CA TRP A 92 8.25 5.51 -11.65
C TRP A 92 9.52 6.31 -11.35
#